data_AF-A0A3B8HCM6-F1
#
_entry.id   AF-A0A3B8HCM6-F1
#
_cell.length_a   1.000
_cell.length_b   1.000
_cell.length_c   1.000
_cell.angle_alpha   90.00
_cell.angle_beta   90.00
_cell.angle_gamma   90.00
#
_symmetry.space_group_name_H-M   'P 1'
#
loop_
_entity.id
_entity.type
_entity.pdbx_description
1 polymer ?
#
loop_
_entity_poly.entity_id
_entity_poly.type
_entity_poly.pdbx_seq_one_letter_code
_entity_poly.pdbx_strand_id
1 'polypeptide(L)'
;SETDHHAYCLHFTHGKCGKCMGRCPAGAISEAGHDKTKCWDYLQRVTFEYVKNQFGIETYACGLCQTRVPCESRIPAQPTMG
;
A
#
# COMPACT_ATOMS: atom_id res chain seq x y z
N SER A 1 -10.05 9.99 16.54
CA SER A 1 -10.74 11.15 15.93
C SER A 1 -10.69 10.98 14.41
N GLU A 2 -11.58 11.62 13.66
CA GLU A 2 -11.56 11.58 12.17
C GLU A 2 -10.28 12.19 11.56
N THR A 3 -9.38 12.73 12.39
CA THR A 3 -8.06 13.27 12.00
C THR A 3 -6.93 12.25 12.06
N ASP A 4 -7.16 11.05 12.61
CA ASP A 4 -6.15 9.99 12.65
C ASP A 4 -6.16 9.19 11.34
N HIS A 5 -5.05 9.23 10.61
CA HIS A 5 -4.88 8.49 9.35
C HIS A 5 -4.91 6.96 9.52
N HIS A 6 -4.83 6.47 10.76
CA HIS A 6 -4.94 5.05 11.09
C HIS A 6 -6.34 4.61 11.53
N ALA A 7 -7.31 5.52 11.62
CA ALA A 7 -8.64 5.25 12.18
C ALA A 7 -9.41 4.08 11.51
N TYR A 8 -9.10 3.77 10.24
CA TYR A 8 -9.73 2.69 9.48
C TYR A 8 -8.79 1.52 9.16
N CYS A 9 -7.55 1.57 9.62
CA CYS A 9 -6.60 0.49 9.42
C CYS A 9 -6.85 -0.63 10.43
N LEU A 10 -7.27 -1.81 9.96
CA LEU A 10 -7.51 -2.98 10.81
C LEU A 10 -6.25 -3.49 11.55
N HIS A 11 -5.05 -3.10 11.12
CA HIS A 11 -3.82 -3.35 11.90
C HIS A 11 -3.76 -2.45 13.14
N PHE A 12 -3.76 -1.14 12.94
CA PHE A 12 -3.59 -0.18 14.05
C PHE A 12 -4.78 -0.13 15.01
N THR A 13 -5.97 -0.50 14.53
CA THR A 13 -7.19 -0.51 15.37
C THR A 13 -7.48 -1.88 16.02
N HIS A 14 -7.14 -3.00 15.37
CA HIS A 14 -7.54 -4.34 15.83
C HIS A 14 -6.40 -5.38 15.81
N GLY A 15 -5.20 -5.05 15.33
CA GLY A 15 -4.07 -5.97 15.21
C GLY A 15 -4.25 -7.10 14.20
N LYS A 16 -5.21 -7.01 13.25
CA LYS A 16 -5.70 -8.17 12.49
C LYS A 16 -5.35 -8.23 11.00
N CYS A 17 -4.91 -7.14 10.38
CA CYS A 17 -4.69 -7.09 8.94
C CYS A 17 -3.25 -6.74 8.61
N GLY A 18 -2.66 -7.44 7.63
CA GLY A 18 -1.37 -7.10 7.04
C GLY A 18 -1.31 -7.39 5.54
N LYS A 19 -2.47 -7.54 4.87
CA LYS A 19 -2.52 -7.98 3.45
C LYS A 19 -1.74 -7.05 2.51
N CYS A 20 -1.66 -5.75 2.81
CA CYS A 20 -0.86 -4.79 2.06
C CYS A 20 0.65 -5.04 2.14
N MET A 21 1.16 -5.66 3.22
CA MET A 21 2.59 -5.96 3.42
C MET A 21 3.08 -6.96 2.38
N GLY A 22 2.34 -8.07 2.19
CA GLY A 22 2.66 -9.08 1.17
C GLY A 22 2.44 -8.62 -0.27
N ARG A 23 1.73 -7.50 -0.47
CA ARG A 23 1.49 -6.89 -1.79
C ARG A 23 2.61 -5.93 -2.21
N CYS A 24 3.48 -5.50 -1.28
CA CYS A 24 4.48 -4.48 -1.55
C CYS A 24 5.74 -5.11 -2.17
N PRO A 25 6.04 -4.88 -3.47
CA PRO A 25 7.23 -5.46 -4.09
C PRO A 25 8.54 -4.87 -3.53
N ALA A 26 8.47 -3.64 -2.98
CA ALA A 26 9.61 -2.99 -2.34
C ALA A 26 9.83 -3.46 -0.89
N GLY A 27 8.90 -4.20 -0.29
CA GLY A 27 8.91 -4.47 1.14
C GLY A 27 8.96 -3.19 1.99
N ALA A 28 8.23 -2.15 1.57
CA ALA A 28 8.16 -0.82 2.18
C ALA A 28 6.95 -0.65 3.13
N ILE A 29 6.13 -1.70 3.28
CA ILE A 29 4.99 -1.73 4.20
C ILE A 29 5.27 -2.80 5.25
N SER A 30 5.19 -2.43 6.53
CA SER A 30 5.37 -3.31 7.68
C SER A 30 4.35 -2.96 8.78
N GLU A 31 4.38 -3.67 9.91
CA GLU A 31 3.58 -3.36 11.09
C GLU A 31 3.84 -1.94 11.63
N ALA A 32 5.07 -1.44 11.46
CA ALA A 32 5.44 -0.07 11.82
C ALA A 32 4.88 1.00 10.87
N GLY A 33 4.29 0.60 9.74
CA GLY A 33 3.69 1.50 8.76
C GLY A 33 4.39 1.48 7.40
N HIS A 34 4.36 2.63 6.73
CA HIS A 34 4.85 2.79 5.36
C HIS A 34 6.19 3.54 5.34
N ASP A 35 7.26 2.83 5.03
CA ASP A 35 8.57 3.42 4.75
C ASP A 35 8.53 4.17 3.41
N LYS A 36 8.40 5.49 3.49
CA LYS A 36 8.28 6.36 2.31
C LYS A 36 9.56 6.43 1.50
N THR A 37 10.73 6.34 2.14
CA THR A 37 12.02 6.39 1.47
C THR A 37 12.22 5.15 0.62
N LYS A 38 11.99 3.96 1.19
CA LYS A 38 12.12 2.69 0.45
C LYS A 38 11.11 2.57 -0.69
N CYS A 39 9.88 3.06 -0.47
CA CYS A 39 8.86 3.13 -1.50
C CYS A 39 9.28 4.08 -2.64
N TRP A 40 9.78 5.26 -2.29
CA TRP A 40 10.28 6.25 -3.26
C TRP A 40 11.41 5.69 -4.12
N ASP A 41 12.39 5.02 -3.52
CA ASP A 41 13.50 4.41 -4.25
C ASP A 41 13.02 3.36 -5.26
N TYR A 42 12.05 2.53 -4.88
CA TYR A 42 11.44 1.58 -5.81
C TYR A 42 10.67 2.28 -6.94
N LEU A 43 9.94 3.35 -6.63
CA LEU A 43 9.20 4.11 -7.63
C LEU A 43 10.14 4.70 -8.69
N GLN A 44 11.21 5.35 -8.26
CA GLN A 44 12.18 6.01 -9.15
C GLN A 44 13.02 5.01 -9.95
N ARG A 45 13.48 3.92 -9.33
CA ARG A 45 14.43 3.00 -9.96
C ARG A 45 13.79 1.88 -10.76
N VAL A 46 12.56 1.49 -10.41
CA VAL A 46 11.88 0.34 -11.01
C VAL A 46 10.64 0.77 -11.77
N THR A 47 9.72 1.48 -11.12
CA THR A 47 8.43 1.76 -11.75
C THR A 47 8.50 2.84 -12.82
N PHE A 48 9.36 3.85 -12.66
CA PHE A 48 9.58 4.88 -13.67
C PHE A 48 10.06 4.25 -14.98
N GLU A 49 11.10 3.43 -14.91
CA GLU A 49 11.64 2.71 -16.07
C GLU A 49 10.60 1.79 -16.70
N TYR A 50 9.83 1.05 -15.89
CA TYR A 50 8.77 0.20 -16.41
C TYR A 50 7.71 1.03 -17.16
N VAL A 51 7.19 2.10 -16.54
CA VAL A 51 6.11 2.92 -17.12
C VAL A 51 6.59 3.63 -18.39
N LYS A 52 7.79 4.21 -18.37
CA LYS A 52 8.41 4.83 -19.53
C LYS A 52 8.54 3.84 -20.69
N ASN A 53 9.06 2.64 -20.44
CA ASN A 53 9.30 1.66 -21.50
C ASN A 53 8.03 0.98 -22.01
N GLN A 54 7.03 0.75 -21.15
CA GLN A 54 5.79 0.07 -21.56
C GLN A 54 4.75 1.01 -22.15
N PHE A 55 4.69 2.26 -21.71
CA PHE A 55 3.62 3.19 -22.06
C PHE A 55 4.13 4.49 -22.70
N GLY A 56 5.44 4.75 -22.73
CA GLY A 56 6.00 5.99 -23.29
C GLY A 56 5.75 7.24 -22.44
N ILE A 57 5.37 7.08 -21.17
CA ILE A 57 5.04 8.18 -20.27
C ILE A 57 6.13 8.34 -19.22
N GLU A 58 6.67 9.54 -19.06
CA GLU A 58 7.69 9.84 -18.05
C GLU A 58 7.06 10.08 -16.67
N THR A 59 6.57 9.01 -16.06
CA THR A 59 5.97 9.03 -14.72
C THR A 59 6.22 7.73 -13.98
N TYR A 60 5.83 7.66 -12.71
CA TYR A 60 5.93 6.46 -11.88
C TYR A 60 4.58 6.16 -11.23
N ALA A 61 4.25 4.87 -11.10
CA ALA A 61 3.06 4.42 -10.39
C ALA A 61 3.26 2.99 -9.88
N CYS A 62 2.68 2.68 -8.73
CA CYS A 62 2.66 1.31 -8.19
C CYS A 62 1.28 0.96 -7.63
N GLY A 63 0.90 1.55 -6.48
CA GLY A 63 -0.42 1.34 -5.88
C GLY A 63 -0.77 -0.10 -5.46
N LEU A 64 0.13 -1.08 -5.63
CA LEU A 64 -0.18 -2.51 -5.42
C LEU A 64 -0.61 -2.83 -3.99
N CYS A 65 -0.09 -2.12 -3.00
CA CYS A 65 -0.49 -2.27 -1.60
C CYS A 65 -1.92 -1.79 -1.29
N GLN A 66 -2.53 -1.00 -2.19
CA GLN A 66 -3.91 -0.51 -2.08
C GLN A 66 -4.91 -1.40 -2.83
N THR A 67 -4.45 -2.39 -3.60
CA THR A 67 -5.31 -3.29 -4.39
C THR A 67 -5.28 -4.71 -3.86
N ARG A 68 -6.39 -5.43 -4.05
CA ARG A 68 -6.66 -6.78 -3.52
C ARG A 68 -6.52 -6.87 -1.99
N VAL A 69 -6.95 -5.83 -1.30
CA VAL A 69 -6.93 -5.72 0.17
C VAL A 69 -8.33 -5.38 0.70
N PRO A 70 -8.67 -5.72 1.96
CA PRO A 70 -10.03 -5.51 2.48
C PRO A 70 -10.51 -4.05 2.46
N CYS A 71 -9.58 -3.09 2.48
CA CYS A 71 -9.86 -1.65 2.45
C CYS A 71 -9.84 -1.03 1.04
N GLU A 72 -9.60 -1.80 -0.03
CA GLU A 72 -9.41 -1.28 -1.39
C GLU A 72 -10.59 -0.45 -1.90
N SER A 73 -11.83 -0.92 -1.68
CA SER A 73 -13.03 -0.31 -2.27
C SER A 73 -13.96 0.35 -1.26
N ARG A 74 -13.68 0.22 0.04
CA ARG A 74 -14.51 0.76 1.13
C ARG A 74 -13.75 0.72 2.45
N ILE A 75 -14.21 1.50 3.44
CA ILE A 75 -13.82 1.29 4.83
C ILE A 75 -14.24 -0.13 5.24
N PRO A 76 -13.33 -0.99 5.71
CA PRO A 76 -13.67 -2.36 6.05
C PRO A 76 -14.63 -2.37 7.26
N ALA A 77 -15.80 -2.98 7.08
CA ALA A 77 -16.61 -3.42 8.22
C ALA A 77 -15.79 -4.48 9.01
N GLN A 78 -16.04 -4.61 10.32
CA GLN A 78 -15.26 -5.49 11.20
C GLN A 78 -14.94 -6.84 10.54
N PRO A 79 -13.70 -7.36 10.68
CA PRO A 79 -13.21 -8.43 9.83
C PRO A 79 -14.00 -9.71 10.04
N THR A 80 -14.93 -10.02 9.13
CA THR A 80 -15.29 -11.40 8.85
C THR A 80 -14.11 -11.99 8.07
N MET A 81 -13.29 -12.79 8.76
CA MET A 81 -12.20 -13.52 8.12
C MET A 81 -12.81 -14.54 7.15
N GLY A 82 -12.70 -14.25 5.86
CA GLY A 82 -12.84 -15.22 4.77
C GLY A 82 -11.47 -15.61 4.26
#